data_AF-A0A7Y3DRF7-F1
#
_entry.id   AF-A0A7Y3DRF7-F1
#
_cell.length_a   1.000
_cell.length_b   1.000
_cell.length_c   1.000
_cell.angle_alpha   90.00
_cell.angle_beta   90.00
_cell.angle_gamma   90.00
#
_symmetry.space_group_name_H-M   'P 1'
#
loop_
_entity.id
_entity.type
_entity.pdbx_description
1 polymer ?
#
loop_
_entity_poly.entity_id
_entity_poly.type
_entity_poly.pdbx_seq_one_letter_code
_entity_poly.pdbx_strand_id
1 'polypeptide(L)'
;LLRSAIAKERLPEEILDWDIEGILEMGVRAETGKVLGKDFTVSSLLQQDVEAVFLAAGGWDSRMARGVISEVESPIPGTFMLVDLLKLAGNESDTFSCQPDVVIYGGGKLALKAALTCKQSGAQKITIMFREDWQHSPVTDAEVKDLGFEGLDIVYNAAIHRLRGEGDLLSELETIDTQSGAQSIIPAQTLIIASGRFPELIFVGIKPEESVTDAPTDHSLRWEAIAPYKQPAYKDRVGLFADGDVLADYSAAIKAIGAGRRAAASLQQMLYGLEPSLTEHVITPQSILQDVDGVEKVESMQRRIMPICSGRELAVCGELERGFSNDMARAEASRCLQCGLICYEHTVGPAEQEKTISDVQAR
;
A
#
# COMPACT_ATOMS: atom_id res chain seq x y z
N LEU A 1 3.96 -15.08 5.40
CA LEU A 1 3.96 -15.46 3.97
C LEU A 1 5.28 -16.07 3.53
N LEU A 2 6.43 -15.37 3.60
CA LEU A 2 7.72 -15.94 3.20
C LEU A 2 8.01 -17.29 3.86
N ARG A 3 7.79 -17.39 5.19
CA ARG A 3 8.00 -18.64 5.95
C ARG A 3 6.93 -19.73 5.73
N SER A 4 5.69 -19.34 5.41
CA SER A 4 4.53 -20.25 5.50
C SER A 4 3.87 -20.61 4.18
N ALA A 5 4.09 -19.81 3.13
CA ALA A 5 3.43 -19.95 1.83
C ALA A 5 4.42 -20.24 0.69
N ILE A 6 5.71 -19.97 0.87
CA ILE A 6 6.75 -20.29 -0.10
C ILE A 6 7.37 -21.63 0.28
N ALA A 7 7.49 -22.54 -0.68
CA ALA A 7 8.09 -23.84 -0.48
C ALA A 7 9.57 -23.70 -0.06
N LYS A 8 10.04 -24.57 0.85
CA LYS A 8 11.40 -24.52 1.40
C LYS A 8 12.46 -24.64 0.32
N GLU A 9 12.16 -25.37 -0.75
CA GLU A 9 13.04 -25.55 -1.89
C GLU A 9 13.23 -24.28 -2.72
N ARG A 10 12.34 -23.30 -2.58
CA ARG A 10 12.42 -22.00 -3.25
C ARG A 10 12.93 -20.89 -2.34
N LEU A 11 12.82 -21.07 -1.03
CA LEU A 11 13.31 -20.15 -0.02
C LEU A 11 13.71 -20.97 1.22
N PRO A 12 14.98 -21.36 1.33
CA PRO A 12 15.45 -22.09 2.49
C PRO A 12 15.23 -21.29 3.79
N GLU A 13 14.72 -21.95 4.83
CA GLU A 13 14.37 -21.28 6.09
C GLU A 13 15.57 -20.63 6.76
N GLU A 14 16.74 -21.26 6.67
CA GLU A 14 18.01 -20.75 7.22
C GLU A 14 18.42 -19.41 6.60
N ILE A 15 18.18 -19.22 5.30
CA ILE A 15 18.47 -17.95 4.62
C ILE A 15 17.50 -16.87 5.09
N LEU A 16 16.22 -17.21 5.24
CA LEU A 16 15.23 -16.28 5.79
C LEU A 16 15.55 -15.93 7.26
N ASP A 17 16.00 -16.90 8.05
CA ASP A 17 16.41 -16.67 9.44
C ASP A 17 17.65 -15.77 9.52
N TRP A 18 18.63 -15.96 8.62
CA TRP A 18 19.79 -15.08 8.51
C TRP A 18 19.40 -13.62 8.19
N ASP A 19 18.49 -13.39 7.23
CA ASP A 19 17.98 -12.06 6.92
C ASP A 19 17.26 -11.41 8.12
N ILE A 20 16.47 -12.20 8.87
CA ILE A 20 15.76 -11.71 10.06
C ILE A 20 16.75 -11.38 11.18
N GLU A 21 17.73 -12.25 11.43
CA GLU A 21 18.75 -12.04 12.47
C GLU A 21 19.53 -10.75 12.21
N GLY A 22 19.94 -10.49 10.96
CA GLY A 22 20.58 -9.24 10.59
C GLY A 22 19.72 -8.00 10.90
N ILE A 23 18.39 -8.09 10.78
CA ILE A 23 17.47 -7.01 11.17
C ILE A 23 17.44 -6.83 12.69
N LEU A 24 17.42 -7.92 13.45
CA LEU A 24 17.42 -7.87 14.91
C LEU A 24 18.74 -7.31 15.47
N GLU A 25 19.87 -7.68 14.86
CA GLU A 25 21.21 -7.18 15.21
C GLU A 25 21.37 -5.67 15.00
N MET A 26 20.60 -5.07 14.08
CA MET A 26 20.53 -3.60 13.92
C MET A 26 19.82 -2.89 15.07
N GLY A 27 19.30 -3.62 16.06
CA GLY A 27 18.63 -3.07 17.25
C GLY A 27 17.10 -3.09 17.19
N VAL A 28 16.52 -3.74 16.17
CA VAL A 28 15.07 -3.93 16.10
C VAL A 28 14.63 -4.92 17.18
N ARG A 29 13.65 -4.50 18.01
CA ARG A 29 13.00 -5.39 18.98
C ARG A 29 11.78 -6.03 18.34
N ALA A 30 11.65 -7.35 18.47
CA ALA A 30 10.52 -8.09 17.94
C ALA A 30 9.74 -8.77 19.08
N GLU A 31 8.45 -8.48 19.16
CA GLU A 31 7.51 -9.20 20.02
C GLU A 31 6.62 -10.10 19.15
N THR A 32 6.68 -11.40 19.38
CA THR A 32 5.90 -12.39 18.61
C THR A 32 4.78 -12.98 19.47
N GLY A 33 3.84 -13.68 18.82
CA GLY A 33 2.67 -14.23 19.52
C GLY A 33 1.66 -13.18 19.98
N LYS A 34 1.72 -11.97 19.39
CA LYS A 34 0.80 -10.86 19.64
C LYS A 34 -0.01 -10.56 18.38
N VAL A 35 -1.27 -10.17 18.56
CA VAL A 35 -2.21 -9.85 17.49
C VAL A 35 -2.79 -8.46 17.70
N LEU A 36 -2.53 -7.56 16.74
CA LEU A 36 -3.11 -6.23 16.70
C LEU A 36 -4.65 -6.30 16.62
N GLY A 37 -5.33 -5.51 17.46
CA GLY A 37 -6.78 -5.52 17.63
C GLY A 37 -7.28 -6.53 18.68
N LYS A 38 -6.40 -7.38 19.22
CA LYS A 38 -6.73 -8.32 20.31
C LYS A 38 -5.84 -8.12 21.54
N ASP A 39 -4.53 -8.20 21.34
CA ASP A 39 -3.53 -8.10 22.42
C ASP A 39 -3.06 -6.66 22.65
N PHE A 40 -3.11 -5.83 21.61
CA PHE A 40 -2.74 -4.42 21.62
C PHE A 40 -3.47 -3.68 20.50
N THR A 41 -3.53 -2.35 20.58
CA THR A 41 -4.11 -1.47 19.56
C THR A 41 -3.13 -0.37 19.14
N VAL A 42 -3.40 0.29 18.01
CA VAL A 42 -2.61 1.45 17.57
C VAL A 42 -2.60 2.54 18.65
N SER A 43 -3.76 2.81 19.27
CA SER A 43 -3.87 3.79 20.35
C SER A 43 -3.00 3.42 21.55
N SER A 44 -3.05 2.15 21.97
CA SER A 44 -2.24 1.66 23.09
C SER A 44 -0.74 1.74 22.84
N LEU A 45 -0.30 1.64 21.57
CA LEU A 45 1.10 1.80 21.20
C LEU A 45 1.52 3.27 21.25
N LEU A 46 0.72 4.16 20.67
CA LEU A 46 0.97 5.61 20.69
C LEU A 46 0.99 6.18 22.13
N GLN A 47 0.33 5.53 23.09
CA GLN A 47 0.40 5.87 24.51
C GLN A 47 1.71 5.41 25.21
N GLN A 48 2.51 4.56 24.57
CA GLN A 48 3.79 4.06 25.12
C GLN A 48 4.99 4.94 24.73
N ASP A 49 4.77 6.25 24.58
CA ASP A 49 5.80 7.24 24.21
C ASP A 49 6.53 6.94 22.87
N VAL A 50 5.87 6.24 21.94
CA VAL A 50 6.37 6.11 20.56
C VAL A 50 5.97 7.33 19.73
N GLU A 51 6.85 7.79 18.84
CA GLU A 51 6.57 8.97 17.99
C GLU A 51 5.62 8.67 16.84
N ALA A 52 5.63 7.44 16.32
CA ALA A 52 4.78 7.00 15.23
C ALA A 52 4.57 5.47 15.26
N VAL A 53 3.47 5.02 14.66
CA VAL A 53 3.17 3.59 14.43
C VAL A 53 2.99 3.36 12.94
N PHE A 54 3.82 2.50 12.36
CA PHE A 54 3.65 2.06 10.97
C PHE A 54 2.90 0.73 10.92
N LEU A 55 1.76 0.72 10.21
CA LEU A 55 0.93 -0.45 10.03
C LEU A 55 1.25 -1.17 8.70
N ALA A 56 1.65 -2.44 8.80
CA ALA A 56 1.86 -3.34 7.66
C ALA A 56 1.22 -4.72 7.91
N ALA A 57 -0.04 -4.74 8.35
CA ALA A 57 -0.73 -5.95 8.82
C ALA A 57 -1.07 -6.97 7.69
N GLY A 58 -1.00 -6.54 6.43
CA GLY A 58 -1.46 -7.35 5.30
C GLY A 58 -2.99 -7.42 5.27
N GLY A 59 -3.55 -8.62 5.11
CA GLY A 59 -4.99 -8.76 4.98
C GLY A 59 -5.51 -10.17 4.87
N TRP A 60 -6.40 -10.38 3.91
CA TRP A 60 -7.05 -11.67 3.68
C TRP A 60 -6.05 -12.82 3.52
N ASP A 61 -4.93 -12.55 2.88
CA ASP A 61 -3.86 -13.52 2.66
C ASP A 61 -3.04 -13.83 3.92
N SER A 62 -2.76 -12.84 4.76
CA SER A 62 -2.10 -13.08 6.05
C SER A 62 -3.03 -13.88 6.99
N ARG A 63 -4.32 -13.59 6.97
CA ARG A 63 -5.36 -14.36 7.69
C ARG A 63 -5.46 -15.81 7.21
N MET A 64 -5.51 -16.03 5.90
CA MET A 64 -5.49 -17.38 5.31
C MET A 64 -4.23 -18.15 5.72
N ALA A 65 -3.06 -17.52 5.68
CA ALA A 65 -1.80 -18.16 6.08
C ALA A 65 -1.74 -18.52 7.57
N ARG A 66 -2.50 -17.85 8.42
CA ARG A 66 -2.66 -18.18 9.85
C ARG A 66 -3.78 -19.21 10.12
N GLY A 67 -4.60 -19.55 9.11
CA GLY A 67 -5.76 -20.41 9.28
C GLY A 67 -6.97 -19.74 9.96
N VAL A 68 -7.00 -18.41 10.02
CA VAL A 68 -8.02 -17.62 10.75
C VAL A 68 -8.92 -16.92 9.75
N ILE A 69 -9.85 -17.65 9.13
CA ILE A 69 -10.69 -17.14 8.03
C ILE A 69 -12.12 -16.76 8.45
N SER A 70 -12.53 -17.11 9.66
CA SER A 70 -13.89 -16.88 10.19
C SER A 70 -13.98 -15.66 11.08
N GLU A 71 -12.85 -15.13 11.56
CA GLU A 71 -12.83 -14.01 12.48
C GLU A 71 -12.74 -12.68 11.73
N VAL A 72 -13.54 -11.71 12.16
CA VAL A 72 -13.41 -10.32 11.72
C VAL A 72 -12.27 -9.68 12.47
N GLU A 73 -11.34 -9.03 11.74
CA GLU A 73 -10.24 -8.28 12.34
C GLU A 73 -10.32 -6.82 11.92
N SER A 74 -10.01 -5.92 12.86
CA SER A 74 -9.95 -4.47 12.65
C SER A 74 -8.62 -3.92 13.17
N PRO A 75 -7.50 -4.13 12.44
CA PRO A 75 -6.19 -3.66 12.87
C PRO A 75 -6.06 -2.12 12.78
N ILE A 76 -6.86 -1.48 11.93
CA ILE A 76 -7.05 -0.04 11.89
C ILE A 76 -8.34 0.26 12.67
N PRO A 77 -8.34 1.14 13.67
CA PRO A 77 -9.54 1.51 14.42
C PRO A 77 -10.75 1.77 13.53
N GLY A 78 -11.88 1.12 13.85
CA GLY A 78 -13.14 1.27 13.12
C GLY A 78 -13.12 0.82 11.66
N THR A 79 -12.08 0.15 11.18
CA THR A 79 -11.94 -0.22 9.76
C THR A 79 -12.03 -1.72 9.53
N PHE A 80 -12.81 -2.13 8.54
CA PHE A 80 -13.11 -3.52 8.23
C PHE A 80 -12.98 -3.81 6.74
N MET A 81 -12.75 -5.06 6.37
CA MET A 81 -12.79 -5.45 4.96
C MET A 81 -14.22 -5.77 4.54
N LEU A 82 -14.58 -5.40 3.30
CA LEU A 82 -15.88 -5.73 2.73
C LEU A 82 -16.15 -7.25 2.75
N VAL A 83 -15.13 -8.08 2.54
CA VAL A 83 -15.27 -9.55 2.59
C VAL A 83 -15.72 -10.06 3.95
N ASP A 84 -15.35 -9.39 5.04
CA ASP A 84 -15.74 -9.77 6.40
C ASP A 84 -17.25 -9.60 6.56
N LEU A 85 -17.77 -8.44 6.13
CA LEU A 85 -19.19 -8.13 6.18
C LEU A 85 -20.03 -9.09 5.32
N LEU A 86 -19.59 -9.36 4.09
CA LEU A 86 -20.33 -10.22 3.16
C LEU A 86 -20.40 -11.67 3.61
N LYS A 87 -19.40 -12.14 4.36
CA LYS A 87 -19.40 -13.49 4.94
C LYS A 87 -20.38 -13.60 6.11
N LEU A 88 -20.43 -12.59 6.96
CA LEU A 88 -21.36 -12.55 8.09
C LEU A 88 -22.82 -12.44 7.64
N ALA A 89 -23.10 -11.69 6.58
CA ALA A 89 -24.44 -11.57 6.03
C ALA A 89 -25.06 -12.91 5.54
N GLY A 90 -24.24 -13.96 5.35
CA GLY A 90 -24.70 -15.30 4.99
C GLY A 90 -25.02 -16.21 6.19
N ASN A 91 -24.68 -15.81 7.41
CA ASN A 91 -24.87 -16.59 8.63
C ASN A 91 -25.87 -15.89 9.56
N GLU A 92 -27.04 -16.47 9.78
CA GLU A 92 -28.11 -15.88 10.62
C GLU A 92 -27.72 -15.69 12.10
N SER A 93 -26.62 -16.31 12.57
CA SER A 93 -26.17 -16.26 13.96
C SER A 93 -25.21 -15.12 14.29
N ASP A 94 -24.53 -14.54 13.29
CA ASP A 94 -23.47 -13.55 13.52
C ASP A 94 -23.85 -12.20 12.89
N THR A 95 -24.21 -11.23 13.72
CA THR A 95 -24.49 -9.86 13.26
C THR A 95 -23.21 -9.02 13.26
N PHE A 96 -22.86 -8.47 12.10
CA PHE A 96 -21.85 -7.41 12.04
C PHE A 96 -22.37 -6.18 12.79
N SER A 97 -21.59 -5.64 13.72
CA SER A 97 -21.92 -4.40 14.42
C SER A 97 -21.15 -3.25 13.80
N CYS A 98 -21.86 -2.19 13.43
CA CYS A 98 -21.27 -0.94 12.97
C CYS A 98 -21.76 0.23 13.80
N GLN A 99 -20.98 1.30 13.81
CA GLN A 99 -21.35 2.56 14.42
C GLN A 99 -22.35 3.34 13.52
N PRO A 100 -22.99 4.41 14.03
CA PRO A 100 -24.02 5.15 13.29
C PRO A 100 -23.56 5.76 11.97
N ASP A 101 -22.32 6.29 11.89
CA ASP A 101 -21.75 6.85 10.66
C ASP A 101 -20.81 5.85 9.99
N VAL A 102 -21.23 5.36 8.82
CA VAL A 102 -20.52 4.33 8.06
C VAL A 102 -20.07 4.88 6.70
N VAL A 103 -18.80 4.66 6.36
CA VAL A 103 -18.29 4.88 5.01
C VAL A 103 -17.92 3.54 4.38
N ILE A 104 -18.39 3.29 3.16
CA ILE A 104 -18.04 2.12 2.36
C ILE A 104 -17.23 2.61 1.16
N TYR A 105 -15.97 2.20 1.07
CA TYR A 105 -15.05 2.64 0.02
C TYR A 105 -14.84 1.55 -1.04
N GLY A 106 -15.31 1.81 -2.27
CA GLY A 106 -15.22 0.90 -3.41
C GLY A 106 -16.26 -0.24 -3.38
N GLY A 107 -15.99 -1.34 -4.08
CA GLY A 107 -16.79 -2.58 -4.00
C GLY A 107 -17.97 -2.68 -4.95
N GLY A 108 -18.20 -1.65 -5.78
CA GLY A 108 -19.26 -1.63 -6.79
C GLY A 108 -20.61 -2.07 -6.25
N LYS A 109 -21.28 -2.99 -6.94
CA LYS A 109 -22.59 -3.53 -6.51
C LYS A 109 -22.57 -4.22 -5.14
N LEU A 110 -21.43 -4.73 -4.69
CA LEU A 110 -21.31 -5.33 -3.36
C LEU A 110 -21.38 -4.26 -2.26
N ALA A 111 -21.03 -3.01 -2.55
CA ALA A 111 -21.19 -1.89 -1.62
C ALA A 111 -22.66 -1.66 -1.25
N LEU A 112 -23.59 -1.85 -2.19
CA LEU A 112 -25.03 -1.72 -1.95
C LEU A 112 -25.52 -2.78 -0.96
N LYS A 113 -25.03 -4.01 -1.07
CA LYS A 113 -25.35 -5.10 -0.12
C LYS A 113 -24.77 -4.82 1.27
N ALA A 114 -23.54 -4.31 1.32
CA ALA A 114 -22.93 -3.88 2.57
C ALA A 114 -23.71 -2.74 3.24
N ALA A 115 -24.18 -1.76 2.45
CA ALA A 115 -24.99 -0.66 2.94
C ALA A 115 -26.30 -1.16 3.58
N LEU A 116 -26.98 -2.12 2.94
CA LEU A 116 -28.19 -2.74 3.50
C LEU A 116 -27.89 -3.47 4.82
N THR A 117 -26.78 -4.21 4.87
CA THR A 117 -26.37 -4.96 6.08
C THR A 117 -26.06 -3.98 7.22
N CYS A 118 -25.34 -2.89 6.95
CA CYS A 118 -25.05 -1.84 7.94
C CYS A 118 -26.34 -1.16 8.42
N LYS A 119 -27.28 -0.89 7.51
CA LYS A 119 -28.59 -0.30 7.86
C LYS A 119 -29.38 -1.21 8.81
N GLN A 120 -29.42 -2.50 8.53
CA GLN A 120 -30.05 -3.51 9.40
C GLN A 120 -29.35 -3.61 10.77
N SER A 121 -28.06 -3.28 10.82
CA SER A 121 -27.23 -3.28 12.02
C SER A 121 -27.28 -1.96 12.80
N GLY A 122 -28.15 -1.02 12.39
CA GLY A 122 -28.40 0.23 13.11
C GLY A 122 -27.66 1.46 12.59
N ALA A 123 -26.96 1.37 11.46
CA ALA A 123 -26.33 2.54 10.83
C ALA A 123 -27.38 3.60 10.47
N GLN A 124 -27.07 4.86 10.80
CA GLN A 124 -27.97 6.00 10.58
C GLN A 124 -27.61 6.70 9.27
N LYS A 125 -26.32 6.97 9.07
CA LYS A 125 -25.78 7.60 7.89
C LYS A 125 -24.76 6.68 7.23
N ILE A 126 -24.94 6.42 5.94
CA ILE A 126 -24.09 5.55 5.15
C ILE A 126 -23.64 6.34 3.92
N THR A 127 -22.34 6.47 3.75
CA THR A 127 -21.75 7.09 2.57
C THR A 127 -20.97 6.05 1.77
N ILE A 128 -21.38 5.80 0.52
CA ILE A 128 -20.62 4.97 -0.42
C ILE A 128 -19.70 5.89 -1.22
N MET A 129 -18.42 5.61 -1.18
CA MET A 129 -17.41 6.37 -1.91
C MET A 129 -16.85 5.55 -3.06
N PHE A 130 -16.82 6.14 -4.24
CA PHE A 130 -16.17 5.61 -5.43
C PHE A 130 -15.05 6.54 -5.85
N ARG A 131 -13.93 5.94 -6.27
CA ARG A 131 -12.81 6.68 -6.85
C ARG A 131 -13.14 7.09 -8.28
N GLU A 132 -13.92 6.26 -8.96
CA GLU A 132 -14.40 6.49 -10.31
C GLU A 132 -15.31 7.72 -10.39
N ASP A 133 -15.36 8.33 -11.58
CA ASP A 133 -16.33 9.38 -11.86
C ASP A 133 -17.75 8.81 -11.98
N TRP A 134 -18.73 9.70 -11.97
CA TRP A 134 -20.14 9.32 -12.06
C TRP A 134 -20.49 8.61 -13.38
N GLN A 135 -19.82 8.94 -14.50
CA GLN A 135 -20.11 8.37 -15.83
C GLN A 135 -19.66 6.90 -15.90
N HIS A 136 -18.63 6.55 -15.13
CA HIS A 136 -18.10 5.19 -14.98
C HIS A 136 -18.57 4.53 -13.69
N SER A 137 -19.71 4.99 -13.12
CA SER A 137 -20.22 4.44 -11.87
C SER A 137 -20.44 2.92 -11.97
N PRO A 138 -19.99 2.14 -10.95
CA PRO A 138 -20.23 0.71 -10.90
C PRO A 138 -21.67 0.34 -10.46
N VAL A 139 -22.49 1.34 -10.12
CA VAL A 139 -23.87 1.20 -9.68
C VAL A 139 -24.79 2.16 -10.45
N THR A 140 -26.03 1.77 -10.65
CA THR A 140 -27.02 2.59 -11.35
C THR A 140 -27.93 3.34 -10.39
N ASP A 141 -28.44 4.50 -10.79
CA ASP A 141 -29.42 5.27 -9.99
C ASP A 141 -30.66 4.43 -9.61
N ALA A 142 -31.05 3.49 -10.46
CA ALA A 142 -32.15 2.56 -10.18
C ALA A 142 -31.79 1.62 -9.01
N GLU A 143 -30.62 0.99 -9.04
CA GLU A 143 -30.15 0.11 -7.95
C GLU A 143 -30.01 0.85 -6.62
N VAL A 144 -29.60 2.13 -6.66
CA VAL A 144 -29.50 2.97 -5.46
C VAL A 144 -30.88 3.35 -4.93
N LYS A 145 -31.82 3.73 -5.81
CA LYS A 145 -33.21 4.03 -5.44
C LYS A 145 -33.94 2.81 -4.88
N ASP A 146 -33.66 1.62 -5.40
CA ASP A 146 -34.25 0.36 -4.95
C ASP A 146 -33.89 0.02 -3.49
N LEU A 147 -32.77 0.55 -2.96
CA LEU A 147 -32.45 0.43 -1.53
C LEU A 147 -33.44 1.22 -0.65
N GLY A 148 -33.92 2.36 -1.16
CA GLY A 148 -35.10 3.06 -0.64
C GLY A 148 -35.03 3.58 0.80
N PHE A 149 -33.85 3.63 1.44
CA PHE A 149 -33.72 4.10 2.82
C PHE A 149 -33.06 5.49 2.91
N GLU A 150 -33.53 6.29 3.85
CA GLU A 150 -32.96 7.60 4.16
C GLU A 150 -31.58 7.49 4.83
N GLY A 151 -30.69 8.43 4.50
CA GLY A 151 -29.33 8.49 5.02
C GLY A 151 -28.27 7.75 4.18
N LEU A 152 -28.58 7.42 2.92
CA LEU A 152 -27.61 6.88 1.97
C LEU A 152 -27.12 7.98 1.02
N ASP A 153 -25.82 8.27 1.08
CA ASP A 153 -25.14 9.19 0.17
C ASP A 153 -24.14 8.44 -0.72
N ILE A 154 -23.94 8.90 -1.95
CA ILE A 154 -22.88 8.40 -2.85
C ILE A 154 -21.98 9.55 -3.27
N VAL A 155 -20.67 9.36 -3.09
CA VAL A 155 -19.65 10.34 -3.46
C VAL A 155 -18.73 9.74 -4.53
N TYR A 156 -18.65 10.38 -5.68
CA TYR A 156 -17.78 10.01 -6.80
C TYR A 156 -16.51 10.85 -6.80
N ASN A 157 -15.53 10.45 -7.63
CA ASN A 157 -14.21 11.10 -7.70
C ASN A 157 -13.53 11.23 -6.33
N ALA A 158 -13.77 10.31 -5.40
CA ALA A 158 -13.34 10.49 -4.03
C ALA A 158 -12.24 9.50 -3.64
N ALA A 159 -11.20 10.01 -3.00
CA ALA A 159 -10.16 9.21 -2.39
C ALA A 159 -10.00 9.57 -0.91
N ILE A 160 -9.72 8.58 -0.07
CA ILE A 160 -9.42 8.83 1.34
C ILE A 160 -7.96 9.31 1.42
N HIS A 161 -7.72 10.51 1.92
CA HIS A 161 -6.37 11.07 2.06
C HIS A 161 -5.77 10.79 3.44
N ARG A 162 -6.57 11.00 4.49
CA ARG A 162 -6.15 10.85 5.90
C ARG A 162 -7.30 10.29 6.74
N LEU A 163 -6.97 9.46 7.72
CA LEU A 163 -7.91 8.99 8.74
C LEU A 163 -7.62 9.73 10.03
N ARG A 164 -8.64 10.04 10.82
CA ARG A 164 -8.50 10.61 12.15
C ARG A 164 -9.38 9.90 13.15
N GLY A 165 -8.92 9.86 14.38
CA GLY A 165 -9.65 9.22 15.46
C GLY A 165 -9.14 9.57 16.83
N GLU A 166 -9.80 8.98 17.82
CA GLU A 166 -9.55 9.19 19.23
C GLU A 166 -9.68 7.86 19.97
N GLY A 167 -8.67 7.50 20.76
CA GLY A 167 -8.61 6.17 21.36
C GLY A 167 -8.61 5.08 20.27
N ASP A 168 -9.43 4.06 20.48
CA ASP A 168 -9.63 2.96 19.52
C ASP A 168 -10.80 3.21 18.55
N LEU A 169 -11.23 4.47 18.41
CA LEU A 169 -12.34 4.86 17.54
C LEU A 169 -11.85 5.71 16.37
N LEU A 170 -12.34 5.38 15.17
CA LEU A 170 -12.31 6.29 14.03
C LEU A 170 -13.34 7.41 14.26
N SER A 171 -13.02 8.64 13.90
CA SER A 171 -13.94 9.78 14.00
C SER A 171 -14.33 10.34 12.64
N GLU A 172 -13.34 10.49 11.75
CA GLU A 172 -13.54 11.14 10.46
C GLU A 172 -12.51 10.70 9.41
N LEU A 173 -12.89 10.91 8.15
CA LEU A 173 -12.04 10.75 6.99
C LEU A 173 -11.84 12.11 6.32
N GLU A 174 -10.59 12.49 6.12
CA GLU A 174 -10.25 13.54 5.17
C GLU A 174 -10.19 12.91 3.78
N THR A 175 -11.02 13.41 2.88
CA THR A 175 -11.14 12.92 1.51
C THR A 175 -10.66 13.99 0.54
N ILE A 176 -10.15 13.55 -0.60
CA ILE A 176 -9.71 14.40 -1.69
C ILE A 176 -10.47 14.03 -2.96
N ASP A 177 -11.00 15.07 -3.62
CA ASP A 177 -11.57 14.91 -4.95
C ASP A 177 -10.45 14.68 -5.96
N THR A 178 -10.49 13.55 -6.67
CA THR A 178 -9.42 13.09 -7.54
C THR A 178 -9.28 13.90 -8.84
N GLN A 179 -10.23 14.79 -9.14
CA GLN A 179 -10.18 15.67 -10.31
C GLN A 179 -9.77 17.09 -9.94
N SER A 180 -10.41 17.66 -8.92
CA SER A 180 -10.21 19.05 -8.50
C SER A 180 -9.15 19.22 -7.42
N GLY A 181 -8.79 18.16 -6.70
CA GLY A 181 -7.92 18.21 -5.52
C GLY A 181 -8.59 18.82 -4.29
N ALA A 182 -9.90 19.13 -4.35
CA ALA A 182 -10.63 19.70 -3.23
C ALA A 182 -10.70 18.71 -2.06
N GLN A 183 -10.37 19.18 -0.86
CA GLN A 183 -10.43 18.38 0.35
C GLN A 183 -11.77 18.56 1.06
N SER A 184 -12.29 17.48 1.65
CA SER A 184 -13.50 17.51 2.46
C SER A 184 -13.41 16.52 3.61
N ILE A 185 -14.19 16.75 4.67
CA ILE A 185 -14.24 15.87 5.84
C ILE A 185 -15.57 15.13 5.86
N ILE A 186 -15.51 13.81 6.02
CA ILE A 186 -16.68 12.95 6.18
C ILE A 186 -16.62 12.31 7.57
N PRO A 187 -17.58 12.57 8.48
CA PRO A 187 -17.70 11.83 9.73
C PRO A 187 -17.85 10.33 9.45
N ALA A 188 -17.03 9.52 10.12
CA ALA A 188 -17.05 8.09 9.94
C ALA A 188 -16.51 7.42 11.20
N GLN A 189 -17.31 6.58 11.84
CA GLN A 189 -16.83 5.72 12.92
C GLN A 189 -16.66 4.27 12.46
N THR A 190 -17.19 3.93 11.29
CA THR A 190 -16.96 2.66 10.63
C THR A 190 -16.55 2.89 9.18
N LEU A 191 -15.37 2.39 8.80
CA LEU A 191 -14.87 2.38 7.42
C LEU A 191 -14.83 0.94 6.90
N ILE A 192 -15.53 0.66 5.81
CA ILE A 192 -15.50 -0.64 5.14
C ILE A 192 -14.75 -0.48 3.82
N ILE A 193 -13.61 -1.14 3.67
CA ILE A 193 -12.80 -1.07 2.45
C ILE A 193 -13.02 -2.30 1.57
N ALA A 194 -13.28 -2.08 0.29
CA ALA A 194 -13.39 -3.13 -0.72
C ALA A 194 -12.00 -3.56 -1.24
N SER A 195 -11.14 -4.01 -0.34
CA SER A 195 -9.82 -4.53 -0.69
C SER A 195 -9.55 -5.85 0.04
N GLY A 196 -8.69 -6.68 -0.56
CA GLY A 196 -8.19 -7.89 0.08
C GLY A 196 -7.13 -7.63 1.14
N ARG A 197 -6.65 -6.38 1.28
CA ARG A 197 -5.64 -5.98 2.26
C ARG A 197 -5.97 -4.65 2.92
N PHE A 198 -5.52 -4.48 4.16
CA PHE A 198 -5.51 -3.16 4.78
C PHE A 198 -4.40 -2.31 4.17
N PRO A 199 -4.62 -1.01 3.97
CA PRO A 199 -3.61 -0.10 3.48
C PRO A 199 -2.46 0.01 4.48
N GLU A 200 -1.24 0.21 3.98
CA GLU A 200 -0.15 0.65 4.84
C GLU A 200 -0.38 2.09 5.30
N LEU A 201 -0.32 2.33 6.61
CA LEU A 201 -0.59 3.62 7.22
C LEU A 201 0.47 3.96 8.25
N ILE A 202 0.84 5.24 8.31
CA ILE A 202 1.66 5.81 9.38
C ILE A 202 0.72 6.59 10.29
N PHE A 203 0.62 6.16 11.54
CA PHE A 203 -0.14 6.81 12.58
C PHE A 203 0.76 7.69 13.43
N VAL A 204 0.30 8.90 13.74
CA VAL A 204 0.96 9.83 14.66
C VAL A 204 -0.05 10.37 15.66
N GLY A 205 0.40 10.60 16.90
CA GLY A 205 -0.42 11.25 17.92
C GLY A 205 -0.57 12.73 17.62
N ILE A 206 -1.80 13.23 17.64
CA ILE A 206 -2.09 14.67 17.52
C ILE A 206 -2.04 15.25 18.94
N LYS A 207 -1.05 16.09 19.21
CA LYS A 207 -1.03 16.87 20.45
C LYS A 207 -2.15 17.91 20.36
N PRO A 208 -3.04 18.03 21.36
CA PRO A 208 -3.99 19.13 21.39
C PRO A 208 -3.22 20.45 21.32
N GLU A 209 -3.70 21.41 20.51
CA GLU A 209 -3.24 22.79 20.63
C GLU A 209 -3.40 23.21 22.09
N GLU A 210 -2.37 23.84 22.68
CA GLU A 210 -2.38 24.27 24.08
C GLU A 210 -3.60 25.18 24.33
N SER A 211 -4.71 24.59 24.77
CA SER A 211 -5.84 25.33 25.28
C SER A 211 -5.49 25.76 26.70
N VAL A 212 -5.62 27.06 26.97
CA VAL A 212 -5.22 27.77 28.20
C VAL A 212 -6.15 27.41 29.39
N THR A 213 -6.67 26.20 29.45
CA THR A 213 -7.61 25.77 30.50
C THR A 213 -7.01 24.60 31.27
N ASP A 214 -6.55 24.89 32.49
CA ASP A 214 -6.05 23.97 33.54
C ASP A 214 -7.11 22.98 34.07
N ALA A 215 -8.02 22.50 33.21
CA ALA A 215 -8.92 21.42 33.56
C ALA A 215 -8.23 20.09 33.24
N PRO A 216 -8.14 19.14 34.18
CA PRO A 216 -7.69 17.79 33.89
C PRO A 216 -8.81 17.09 33.11
N THR A 217 -8.84 17.30 31.80
CA THR A 217 -9.65 16.52 30.90
C THR A 217 -8.87 15.26 30.54
N ASP A 218 -9.46 14.12 30.88
CA ASP A 218 -9.08 12.80 30.38
C ASP A 218 -9.25 12.80 28.86
N HIS A 219 -8.31 13.42 28.16
CA HIS A 219 -8.32 13.48 26.71
C HIS A 219 -7.77 12.15 26.22
N SER A 220 -8.67 11.28 25.74
CA SER A 220 -8.27 10.13 24.96
C SER A 220 -7.33 10.58 23.83
N LEU A 221 -6.26 9.82 23.63
CA LEU A 221 -5.24 10.11 22.64
C LEU A 221 -5.87 10.26 21.25
N ARG A 222 -5.71 11.44 20.64
CA ARG A 222 -6.06 11.67 19.25
C ARG A 222 -4.94 11.27 18.32
N TRP A 223 -5.30 10.78 17.15
CA TRP A 223 -4.35 10.34 16.14
C TRP A 223 -4.82 10.70 14.73
N GLU A 224 -3.86 10.86 13.84
CA GLU A 224 -4.10 10.81 12.40
C GLU A 224 -3.28 9.72 11.74
N ALA A 225 -3.77 9.23 10.61
CA ALA A 225 -3.10 8.21 9.81
C ALA A 225 -3.07 8.62 8.34
N ILE A 226 -1.89 8.56 7.73
CA ILE A 226 -1.66 8.85 6.31
C ILE A 226 -0.88 7.69 5.67
N ALA A 227 -1.11 7.44 4.38
CA ALA A 227 -0.31 6.48 3.65
C ALA A 227 1.10 7.04 3.34
N PRO A 228 2.13 6.18 3.24
CA PRO A 228 3.41 6.56 2.67
C PRO A 228 3.28 7.16 1.27
N TYR A 229 4.27 7.95 0.84
CA TYR A 229 4.30 8.48 -0.51
C TYR A 229 4.34 7.35 -1.57
N LYS A 230 3.78 7.63 -2.74
CA LYS A 230 3.58 6.65 -3.81
C LYS A 230 4.89 6.26 -4.52
N GLN A 231 4.83 5.17 -5.28
CA GLN A 231 5.93 4.79 -6.16
C GLN A 231 6.22 5.89 -7.19
N PRO A 232 7.47 6.05 -7.66
CA PRO A 232 7.81 7.13 -8.59
C PRO A 232 6.93 7.23 -9.84
N ALA A 233 6.57 6.08 -10.43
CA ALA A 233 5.67 6.01 -11.58
C ALA A 233 4.25 6.57 -11.31
N TYR A 234 3.88 6.70 -10.03
CA TYR A 234 2.56 7.08 -9.56
C TYR A 234 2.64 8.24 -8.54
N LYS A 235 3.72 9.04 -8.57
CA LYS A 235 3.99 10.10 -7.58
C LYS A 235 2.87 11.14 -7.47
N ASP A 236 2.16 11.39 -8.57
CA ASP A 236 1.08 12.38 -8.65
C ASP A 236 -0.30 11.77 -8.31
N ARG A 237 -0.35 10.48 -7.92
CA ARG A 237 -1.59 9.81 -7.51
C ARG A 237 -1.90 10.09 -6.03
N VAL A 238 -3.15 10.46 -5.77
CA VAL A 238 -3.61 10.92 -4.45
C VAL A 238 -4.50 9.91 -3.72
N GLY A 239 -4.41 9.93 -2.39
CA GLY A 239 -5.23 9.15 -1.47
C GLY A 239 -4.96 7.64 -1.51
N LEU A 240 -5.70 6.91 -0.69
CA LEU A 240 -5.69 5.46 -0.62
C LEU A 240 -6.30 4.86 -1.90
N PHE A 241 -5.86 3.64 -2.20
CA PHE A 241 -6.36 2.84 -3.31
C PHE A 241 -6.21 3.51 -4.68
N ALA A 242 -5.13 4.27 -4.85
CA ALA A 242 -4.78 4.86 -6.13
C ALA A 242 -3.98 3.89 -7.01
N ASP A 243 -3.89 4.16 -8.31
CA ASP A 243 -3.02 3.39 -9.20
C ASP A 243 -1.60 3.28 -8.63
N GLY A 244 -1.05 2.06 -8.63
CA GLY A 244 0.28 1.79 -8.08
C GLY A 244 0.30 1.45 -6.59
N ASP A 245 -0.82 1.64 -5.87
CA ASP A 245 -1.01 0.99 -4.58
C ASP A 245 -1.13 -0.52 -4.79
N VAL A 246 -0.63 -1.30 -3.84
CA VAL A 246 -0.65 -2.77 -3.92
C VAL A 246 -2.05 -3.25 -3.52
N LEU A 247 -3.02 -2.99 -4.39
CA LEU A 247 -4.44 -3.10 -4.06
C LEU A 247 -4.97 -4.52 -4.01
N ALA A 248 -4.32 -5.40 -4.76
CA ALA A 248 -4.46 -6.84 -4.68
C ALA A 248 -3.44 -7.41 -5.68
N ASP A 249 -2.22 -7.70 -5.23
CA ASP A 249 -1.46 -8.73 -5.92
C ASP A 249 -0.29 -9.27 -5.09
N TYR A 250 -0.15 -10.58 -5.10
CA TYR A 250 0.94 -11.37 -4.52
C TYR A 250 2.27 -11.17 -5.28
N SER A 251 2.41 -10.03 -5.97
CA SER A 251 3.17 -9.99 -7.22
C SER A 251 4.67 -10.19 -7.02
N ALA A 252 5.26 -9.73 -5.91
CA ALA A 252 6.61 -10.12 -5.49
C ALA A 252 7.00 -9.60 -4.09
N ALA A 253 7.81 -10.37 -3.36
CA ALA A 253 8.43 -9.93 -2.10
C ALA A 253 9.24 -8.63 -2.25
N ILE A 254 9.92 -8.44 -3.38
CA ILE A 254 10.73 -7.23 -3.64
C ILE A 254 9.90 -5.94 -3.66
N LYS A 255 8.62 -6.01 -4.10
CA LYS A 255 7.73 -4.85 -4.08
C LYS A 255 7.34 -4.46 -2.65
N ALA A 256 7.15 -5.45 -1.77
CA ALA A 256 6.90 -5.20 -0.35
C ALA A 256 8.12 -4.58 0.34
N ILE A 257 9.34 -5.05 0.03
CA ILE A 257 10.58 -4.42 0.49
C ILE A 257 10.66 -2.96 0.01
N GLY A 258 10.36 -2.71 -1.27
CA GLY A 258 10.28 -1.37 -1.82
C GLY A 258 9.25 -0.48 -1.13
N ALA A 259 8.08 -1.02 -0.77
CA ALA A 259 7.06 -0.32 0.00
C ALA A 259 7.55 0.03 1.42
N GLY A 260 8.20 -0.93 2.11
CA GLY A 260 8.82 -0.69 3.42
C GLY A 260 9.87 0.43 3.39
N ARG A 261 10.69 0.50 2.33
CA ARG A 261 11.66 1.60 2.16
C ARG A 261 10.99 2.97 2.01
N ARG A 262 9.89 3.04 1.25
CA ARG A 262 9.11 4.28 1.12
C ARG A 262 8.43 4.66 2.43
N ALA A 263 7.90 3.69 3.16
CA ALA A 263 7.31 3.90 4.48
C ALA A 263 8.34 4.46 5.47
N ALA A 264 9.54 3.89 5.53
CA ALA A 264 10.61 4.40 6.38
C ALA A 264 10.98 5.85 6.04
N ALA A 265 11.13 6.18 4.76
CA ALA A 265 11.41 7.55 4.31
C ALA A 265 10.25 8.52 4.58
N SER A 266 9.00 8.08 4.37
CA SER A 266 7.80 8.88 4.68
C SER A 266 7.68 9.15 6.18
N LEU A 267 7.92 8.11 7.00
CA LEU A 267 7.91 8.24 8.45
C LEU A 267 8.99 9.21 8.92
N GLN A 268 10.20 9.12 8.37
CA GLN A 268 11.26 10.08 8.66
C GLN A 268 10.85 11.53 8.33
N GLN A 269 10.21 11.77 7.17
CA GLN A 269 9.68 13.10 6.82
C GLN A 269 8.65 13.58 7.86
N MET A 270 7.71 12.73 8.25
CA MET A 270 6.69 13.07 9.25
C MET A 270 7.28 13.38 10.62
N LEU A 271 8.31 12.64 11.06
CA LEU A 271 9.01 12.93 12.32
C LEU A 271 9.69 14.30 12.32
N TYR A 272 10.09 14.80 11.14
CA TYR A 272 10.60 16.16 10.96
C TYR A 272 9.50 17.21 10.74
N GLY A 273 8.22 16.84 10.84
CA GLY A 273 7.09 17.73 10.58
C GLY A 273 6.89 18.06 9.09
N LEU A 274 7.39 17.21 8.19
CA LEU A 274 7.22 17.34 6.74
C LEU A 274 6.13 16.38 6.25
N GLU A 275 5.34 16.84 5.29
CA GLU A 275 4.38 15.98 4.60
C GLU A 275 5.11 14.91 3.75
N PRO A 276 4.68 13.63 3.82
CA PRO A 276 5.22 12.56 2.99
C PRO A 276 5.19 12.90 1.51
N SER A 277 6.36 13.11 0.92
CA SER A 277 6.48 13.46 -0.48
C SER A 277 7.73 12.85 -1.11
N LEU A 278 7.55 12.35 -2.32
CA LEU A 278 8.66 11.92 -3.16
C LEU A 278 9.36 13.17 -3.72
N THR A 279 10.70 13.15 -3.78
CA THR A 279 11.44 14.24 -4.45
C THR A 279 11.05 14.39 -5.91
N GLU A 280 11.09 15.61 -6.44
CA GLU A 280 10.62 15.92 -7.79
C GLU A 280 11.47 15.27 -8.89
N HIS A 281 12.74 14.99 -8.62
CA HIS A 281 13.71 14.52 -9.61
C HIS A 281 13.90 12.99 -9.61
N VAL A 282 12.91 12.22 -9.15
CA VAL A 282 13.01 10.75 -9.23
C VAL A 282 12.76 10.27 -10.65
N ILE A 283 13.62 9.36 -11.09
CA ILE A 283 13.49 8.64 -12.35
C ILE A 283 12.24 7.76 -12.30
N THR A 284 11.34 7.96 -13.24
CA THR A 284 10.15 7.14 -13.46
C THR A 284 10.35 6.26 -14.71
N PRO A 285 9.50 5.24 -14.93
CA PRO A 285 9.53 4.47 -16.17
C PRO A 285 9.32 5.31 -17.44
N GLN A 286 8.81 6.53 -17.31
CA GLN A 286 8.61 7.49 -18.39
C GLN A 286 9.75 8.51 -18.49
N SER A 287 10.70 8.50 -17.55
CA SER A 287 11.87 9.37 -17.62
C SER A 287 12.78 8.94 -18.76
N ILE A 288 13.03 9.86 -19.68
CA ILE A 288 14.03 9.70 -20.73
C ILE A 288 15.38 10.07 -20.11
N LEU A 289 16.20 9.07 -19.79
CA LEU A 289 17.57 9.28 -19.29
C LEU A 289 18.57 9.42 -20.44
N GLN A 290 18.32 8.68 -21.51
CA GLN A 290 19.05 8.71 -22.76
C GLN A 290 18.06 8.57 -23.91
N ASP A 291 18.42 9.13 -25.06
CA ASP A 291 17.69 9.10 -26.32
C ASP A 291 18.25 8.04 -27.30
N VAL A 292 18.86 6.98 -26.76
CA VAL A 292 19.37 5.85 -27.55
C VAL A 292 18.20 4.96 -27.98
N ASP A 293 17.82 5.06 -29.25
CA ASP A 293 16.77 4.27 -29.89
C ASP A 293 17.30 3.00 -30.62
N GLY A 294 18.62 2.89 -30.76
CA GLY A 294 19.27 1.76 -31.40
C GLY A 294 20.73 1.57 -30.97
N VAL A 295 21.19 0.32 -31.04
CA VAL A 295 22.60 -0.03 -30.90
C VAL A 295 23.06 -0.75 -32.15
N GLU A 296 24.14 -0.29 -32.76
CA GLU A 296 24.74 -0.96 -33.90
C GLU A 296 25.80 -1.98 -33.44
N LYS A 297 26.00 -3.03 -34.24
CA LYS A 297 27.08 -4.03 -34.03
C LYS A 297 27.01 -4.77 -32.69
N VAL A 298 25.83 -4.86 -32.08
CA VAL A 298 25.60 -5.72 -30.91
C VAL A 298 24.95 -7.02 -31.36
N GLU A 299 25.61 -8.14 -31.09
CA GLU A 299 25.02 -9.46 -31.34
C GLU A 299 23.89 -9.74 -30.34
N SER A 300 22.74 -10.15 -30.86
CA SER A 300 21.63 -10.59 -30.01
C SER A 300 21.95 -11.95 -29.40
N MET A 301 22.05 -12.00 -28.09
CA MET A 301 22.24 -13.24 -27.33
C MET A 301 20.99 -13.58 -26.54
N GLN A 302 20.65 -14.87 -26.46
CA GLN A 302 19.55 -15.33 -25.61
C GLN A 302 19.90 -15.20 -24.13
N ARG A 303 18.91 -14.82 -23.32
CA ARG A 303 19.02 -14.82 -21.86
C ARG A 303 19.34 -16.23 -21.37
N ARG A 304 20.33 -16.36 -20.49
CA ARG A 304 20.62 -17.64 -19.84
C ARG A 304 19.56 -17.95 -18.80
N ILE A 305 18.96 -19.13 -18.89
CA ILE A 305 17.97 -19.61 -17.91
C ILE A 305 18.72 -20.02 -16.63
N MET A 306 18.16 -19.65 -15.48
CA MET A 306 18.70 -20.04 -14.17
C MET A 306 18.77 -21.57 -14.09
N PRO A 307 19.94 -22.16 -13.76
CA PRO A 307 20.04 -23.59 -13.56
C PRO A 307 19.17 -24.03 -12.37
N ILE A 308 18.46 -25.13 -12.57
CA ILE A 308 17.66 -25.78 -11.53
C ILE A 308 18.27 -27.13 -11.16
N CYS A 309 18.08 -27.54 -9.92
CA CYS A 309 18.45 -28.87 -9.44
C CYS A 309 17.55 -29.94 -10.06
N SER A 310 18.13 -31.10 -10.39
CA SER A 310 17.35 -32.29 -10.73
C SER A 310 16.80 -32.96 -9.47
N GLY A 311 15.79 -33.84 -9.60
CA GLY A 311 15.08 -34.42 -8.45
C GLY A 311 15.96 -35.18 -7.44
N ARG A 312 17.06 -35.81 -7.88
CA ARG A 312 18.02 -36.46 -6.96
C ARG A 312 18.92 -35.47 -6.25
N GLU A 313 19.28 -34.38 -6.93
CA GLU A 313 20.14 -33.33 -6.37
C GLU A 313 19.39 -32.48 -5.36
N LEU A 314 18.10 -32.21 -5.61
CA LEU A 314 17.24 -31.45 -4.70
C LEU A 314 17.16 -32.08 -3.30
N ALA A 315 17.15 -33.41 -3.23
CA ALA A 315 17.18 -34.15 -1.96
C ALA A 315 18.48 -33.95 -1.17
N VAL A 316 19.55 -33.50 -1.83
CA VAL A 316 20.87 -33.27 -1.22
C VAL A 316 21.09 -31.78 -0.92
N CYS A 317 20.78 -30.89 -1.85
CA CYS A 317 21.04 -29.45 -1.71
C CYS A 317 19.89 -28.67 -1.06
N GLY A 318 18.67 -29.22 -1.01
CA GLY A 318 17.51 -28.58 -0.39
C GLY A 318 16.95 -27.37 -1.14
N GLU A 319 17.70 -26.78 -2.08
CA GLU A 319 17.31 -25.61 -2.87
C GLU A 319 17.16 -25.95 -4.37
N LEU A 320 16.11 -25.42 -5.00
CA LEU A 320 15.75 -25.70 -6.39
C LEU A 320 16.57 -24.86 -7.38
N GLU A 321 16.74 -23.58 -7.11
CA GLU A 321 17.49 -22.66 -7.96
C GLU A 321 18.96 -22.66 -7.54
N ARG A 322 19.88 -23.02 -8.44
CA ARG A 322 21.31 -23.14 -8.09
C ARG A 322 22.07 -21.82 -8.12
N GLY A 323 21.42 -20.75 -8.57
CA GLY A 323 22.12 -19.54 -8.98
C GLY A 323 22.97 -19.76 -10.24
N PHE A 324 23.61 -18.67 -10.68
CA PHE A 324 24.62 -18.74 -11.72
C PHE A 324 25.99 -19.06 -11.12
N SER A 325 26.79 -19.87 -11.82
CA SER A 325 28.23 -19.90 -11.54
C SER A 325 28.86 -18.55 -11.88
N ASN A 326 30.04 -18.26 -11.35
CA ASN A 326 30.76 -17.02 -11.66
C ASN A 326 30.89 -16.77 -13.18
N ASP A 327 31.19 -17.81 -13.97
CA ASP A 327 31.32 -17.68 -15.42
C ASP A 327 29.97 -17.43 -16.10
N MET A 328 28.90 -18.06 -15.60
CA MET A 328 27.54 -17.81 -16.09
C MET A 328 27.08 -16.39 -15.78
N ALA A 329 27.33 -15.92 -14.57
CA ALA A 329 27.00 -14.57 -14.12
C ALA A 329 27.77 -13.53 -14.93
N ARG A 330 29.07 -13.75 -15.18
CA ARG A 330 29.90 -12.88 -16.04
C ARG A 330 29.38 -12.85 -17.48
N ALA A 331 29.08 -14.00 -18.06
CA ALA A 331 28.54 -14.09 -19.41
C ALA A 331 27.18 -13.38 -19.53
N GLU A 332 26.26 -13.57 -18.57
CA GLU A 332 24.97 -12.87 -18.57
C GLU A 332 25.15 -11.36 -18.34
N ALA A 333 26.05 -10.95 -17.46
CA ALA A 333 26.36 -9.54 -17.23
C ALA A 333 26.97 -8.87 -18.47
N SER A 334 27.82 -9.57 -19.23
CA SER A 334 28.40 -9.03 -20.47
C SER A 334 27.38 -8.80 -21.59
N ARG A 335 26.20 -9.45 -21.52
CA ARG A 335 25.07 -9.22 -22.42
C ARG A 335 24.29 -7.94 -22.06
N CYS A 336 24.37 -7.49 -20.81
CA CYS A 336 23.56 -6.39 -20.31
C CYS A 336 24.05 -5.06 -20.91
N LEU A 337 23.24 -4.46 -21.78
CA LEU A 337 23.46 -3.09 -22.27
C LEU A 337 22.91 -2.03 -21.32
N GLN A 338 22.20 -2.44 -20.26
CA GLN A 338 21.43 -1.54 -19.41
C GLN A 338 22.32 -0.67 -18.49
N CYS A 339 23.52 -1.15 -18.15
CA CYS A 339 24.52 -0.35 -17.43
C CYS A 339 25.16 0.74 -18.30
N GLY A 340 24.92 0.74 -19.62
CA GLY A 340 25.36 1.80 -20.53
C GLY A 340 24.56 3.11 -20.42
N LEU A 341 23.42 3.11 -19.71
CA LEU A 341 22.54 4.28 -19.53
C LEU A 341 23.18 5.49 -18.80
N ILE A 342 24.42 5.35 -18.31
CA ILE A 342 25.18 6.42 -17.63
C ILE A 342 26.55 6.67 -18.30
N CYS A 343 26.97 5.82 -19.24
CA CYS A 343 28.36 5.75 -19.70
C CYS A 343 28.54 5.80 -21.22
N TYR A 344 27.48 5.98 -22.00
CA TYR A 344 27.63 6.28 -23.43
C TYR A 344 28.04 7.74 -23.61
N GLU A 345 29.27 7.94 -24.08
CA GLU A 345 29.73 9.23 -24.58
C GLU A 345 28.97 9.52 -25.88
N HIS A 346 28.28 10.66 -25.94
CA HIS A 346 27.58 11.11 -27.13
C HIS A 346 28.61 11.48 -28.19
N THR A 347 29.09 10.50 -28.97
CA THR A 347 29.95 10.79 -30.12
C THR A 347 29.09 11.39 -31.22
N VAL A 348 28.95 12.73 -31.20
CA VAL A 348 28.32 13.50 -32.27
C VAL A 348 29.00 13.10 -33.58
N GLY A 349 28.25 12.52 -34.51
CA GLY A 349 28.78 12.17 -35.82
C GLY A 349 29.26 13.43 -36.55
N PRO A 350 30.26 13.34 -37.46
CA PRO A 350 30.81 14.51 -38.15
C PRO A 350 29.75 15.36 -38.89
N ALA A 351 28.61 14.77 -39.27
CA ALA A 351 27.50 15.47 -39.92
C ALA A 351 26.68 16.40 -38.98
N GLU A 352 26.67 16.16 -37.68
CA GLU A 352 25.98 17.01 -36.68
C GLU A 352 26.91 18.11 -36.13
N GLN A 353 28.23 17.91 -36.16
CA GLN A 353 29.20 18.97 -35.87
C GLN A 353 29.12 20.12 -36.88
N GLU A 354 28.89 19.83 -38.16
CA GLU A 354 28.75 20.88 -39.19
C GLU A 354 27.48 21.73 -39.03
N LYS A 355 26.35 21.13 -38.62
CA LYS A 355 25.10 21.87 -38.35
C LYS A 355 25.20 22.76 -37.12
N THR A 356 25.87 22.29 -36.07
CA THR A 356 25.99 23.05 -34.82
C THR A 356 26.91 24.27 -34.99
N ILE A 357 27.92 24.18 -35.86
CA ILE A 357 28.80 25.31 -36.20
C ILE A 357 28.09 26.32 -37.12
N SER A 358 27.23 25.87 -38.05
CA SER A 358 26.48 26.80 -38.92
C SER A 358 25.44 27.62 -38.16
N ASP A 359 24.76 27.03 -37.18
CA ASP A 359 23.70 27.70 -36.42
C ASP A 359 24.24 28.69 -35.36
N VAL A 360 25.48 28.51 -34.90
CA VAL A 360 26.16 29.46 -34.00
C VAL A 360 26.75 30.66 -34.77
N GLN A 361 27.11 30.50 -36.05
CA GLN A 361 27.57 31.61 -36.89
C GLN A 361 26.44 32.44 -37.53
N ALA A 362 25.19 31.96 -37.44
CA ALA A 362 24.00 32.64 -37.98
C ALA A 362 23.15 33.36 -36.92
N ARG A 363 23.66 33.54 -35.68
CA ARG A 363 23.04 34.35 -34.62
C ARG A 363 23.85 35.60 -34.30
#